data_AF-A0A7W2JWK1-F1
#
_entry.id   AF-A0A7W2JWK1-F1
#
_cell.length_a   1.000
_cell.length_b   1.000
_cell.length_c   1.000
_cell.angle_alpha   90.00
_cell.angle_beta   90.00
_cell.angle_gamma   90.00
#
_symmetry.space_group_name_H-M   'P 1'
#
loop_
_entity.id
_entity.type
_entity.pdbx_description
1 polymer ?
#
loop_
_entity_poly.entity_id
_entity_poly.type
_entity_poly.pdbx_seq_one_letter_code
_entity_poly.pdbx_strand_id
1 'polypeptide(L)'
;MNLRELEVQAKALAPVLKGLVDKALAAFRGDLGKDLDERDAGLRNELAEAVKGIPLPDVEVIAAQAAKLVPTPENGKDADPEVMRQAVADEVAKLPAPKDGRSVTVEDVAPMIRGAVQEAVAALPPAEPGPSVTAEELRLLIAEELAKAMAGLELPKDGEPGRDALQLEILPEIDLEKSYVRGTFAKHSGGLWRAFERTHGLKGWECIVEGLAGVEVEQSGERGLDVALTLSSGAQVRKALQLPVMIYRGVFSPGDYVPGDTVTWGGSLWHCDEPTADKPGEVGSNGWTLAAKRGRDGKNGTNGKDLTKGVSAS
;
A
#
# COMPACT_ATOMS: atom_id res chain seq x y z
N MET A 1 -40.11 -36.08 32.18
CA MET A 1 -39.35 -34.83 32.32
C MET A 1 -40.11 -33.74 31.57
N ASN A 2 -40.57 -32.72 32.27
CA ASN A 2 -41.42 -31.66 31.71
C ASN A 2 -40.52 -30.54 31.13
N LEU A 3 -40.98 -29.83 30.09
CA LEU A 3 -40.27 -28.73 29.41
C LEU A 3 -39.73 -27.68 30.40
N ARG A 4 -40.48 -27.40 31.47
CA ARG A 4 -40.08 -26.47 32.55
C ARG A 4 -38.88 -26.95 33.36
N GLU A 5 -38.70 -28.26 33.52
CA GLU A 5 -37.55 -28.83 34.24
C GLU A 5 -36.27 -28.72 33.40
N LEU A 6 -36.39 -28.87 32.07
CA LEU A 6 -35.29 -28.69 31.12
C LEU A 6 -34.83 -27.23 31.06
N GLU A 7 -35.75 -26.26 31.05
CA GLU A 7 -35.40 -24.83 31.08
C GLU A 7 -34.71 -24.42 32.38
N VAL A 8 -35.16 -24.94 33.52
CA VAL A 8 -34.53 -24.68 34.82
C VAL A 8 -33.12 -25.27 34.86
N GLN A 9 -32.93 -26.48 34.32
CA GLN A 9 -31.60 -27.09 34.23
C GLN A 9 -30.66 -26.35 33.27
N ALA A 10 -31.14 -25.92 32.09
CA ALA A 10 -30.36 -25.14 31.15
C ALA A 10 -29.95 -23.77 31.74
N LYS A 11 -30.85 -23.11 32.47
CA LYS A 11 -30.58 -21.84 33.15
C LYS A 11 -29.60 -22.01 34.32
N ALA A 12 -29.62 -23.16 34.99
CA ALA A 12 -28.64 -23.52 36.01
C ALA A 12 -27.26 -23.86 35.42
N LEU A 13 -27.19 -24.39 34.19
CA LEU A 13 -25.93 -24.73 33.52
C LEU A 13 -25.25 -23.55 32.82
N ALA A 14 -26.01 -22.52 32.40
CA ALA A 14 -25.48 -21.38 31.65
C ALA A 14 -24.30 -20.65 32.34
N PRO A 15 -24.28 -20.41 33.67
CA PRO A 15 -23.14 -19.81 34.35
C PRO A 15 -21.90 -20.71 34.33
N VAL A 16 -22.09 -22.03 34.37
CA VAL A 16 -21.00 -23.02 34.36
C VAL A 16 -20.35 -23.06 32.97
N LEU A 17 -21.16 -23.10 31.92
CA LEU A 17 -20.68 -23.05 30.53
C LEU A 17 -19.95 -21.74 30.24
N LYS A 18 -20.51 -20.60 30.68
CA LYS A 18 -19.86 -19.30 30.54
C LYS A 18 -18.49 -19.26 31.24
N GLY A 19 -18.41 -19.74 32.48
CA GLY A 19 -17.14 -19.81 33.21
C GLY A 19 -16.09 -20.72 32.55
N LEU A 20 -16.53 -21.77 31.85
CA LEU A 20 -15.65 -22.66 31.10
C LEU A 20 -15.12 -21.99 29.83
N VAL A 21 -15.98 -21.29 29.10
CA VAL A 21 -15.60 -20.50 27.90
C VAL A 21 -14.67 -19.36 28.28
N ASP A 22 -14.96 -18.62 29.35
CA ASP A 22 -14.10 -17.51 29.80
C ASP A 22 -12.70 -18.01 30.21
N LYS A 23 -12.61 -19.17 30.87
CA LYS A 23 -11.31 -19.81 31.18
C LYS A 23 -10.56 -20.27 29.93
N ALA A 24 -11.26 -20.91 28.99
CA ALA A 24 -10.64 -21.34 27.73
C ALA A 24 -10.13 -20.15 26.92
N LEU A 25 -10.89 -19.06 26.87
CA LEU A 25 -10.51 -17.83 26.18
C LEU A 25 -9.32 -17.13 26.86
N ALA A 26 -9.27 -17.13 28.19
CA ALA A 26 -8.15 -16.59 28.94
C ALA A 26 -6.86 -17.39 28.72
N ALA A 27 -6.96 -18.73 28.72
CA ALA A 27 -5.83 -19.61 28.42
C ALA A 27 -5.33 -19.40 26.99
N PHE A 28 -6.24 -19.40 26.01
CA PHE A 28 -5.91 -19.16 24.60
C PHE A 28 -5.23 -17.81 24.38
N ARG A 29 -5.74 -16.73 24.98
CA ARG A 29 -5.09 -15.41 24.91
C ARG A 29 -3.70 -15.40 25.52
N GLY A 30 -3.52 -16.11 26.64
CA GLY A 30 -2.22 -16.23 27.31
C GLY A 30 -1.20 -16.97 26.46
N ASP A 31 -1.60 -18.09 25.86
CA ASP A 31 -0.73 -18.91 25.01
C ASP A 31 -0.42 -18.22 23.69
N LEU A 32 -1.42 -17.60 23.05
CA LEU A 32 -1.21 -16.80 21.84
C LEU A 32 -0.30 -15.60 22.09
N GLY A 33 -0.42 -14.93 23.25
CA GLY A 33 0.47 -13.85 23.63
C GLY A 33 1.93 -14.30 23.72
N LYS A 34 2.18 -15.44 24.35
CA LYS A 34 3.54 -16.02 24.44
C LYS A 34 4.09 -16.41 23.08
N ASP A 35 3.29 -17.07 22.24
CA ASP A 35 3.72 -17.50 20.90
C ASP A 35 4.08 -16.30 20.01
N LEU A 36 3.29 -15.22 20.09
CA LEU A 36 3.60 -13.97 19.41
C LEU A 36 4.87 -13.30 19.94
N ASP A 37 5.04 -13.24 21.26
CA ASP A 37 6.24 -12.66 21.89
C ASP A 37 7.51 -13.45 21.52
N GLU A 38 7.43 -14.78 21.52
CA GLU A 38 8.52 -15.68 21.12
C GLU A 38 8.87 -15.51 19.63
N ARG A 39 7.86 -15.40 18.76
CA ARG A 39 8.05 -15.15 17.33
C ARG A 39 8.65 -13.77 17.07
N ASP A 40 8.18 -12.73 17.73
CA ASP A 40 8.73 -11.37 17.60
C ASP A 40 10.17 -11.30 18.10
N ALA A 41 10.49 -12.01 19.20
CA ALA A 41 11.87 -12.13 19.67
C ALA A 41 12.76 -12.86 18.65
N GLY A 42 12.25 -13.94 18.03
CA GLY A 42 12.93 -14.65 16.95
C GLY A 42 13.22 -13.76 15.75
N LEU A 43 12.19 -13.07 15.24
CA LEU A 43 12.30 -12.15 14.10
C LEU A 43 13.27 -11.00 14.39
N ARG A 44 13.27 -10.44 15.61
CA ARG A 44 14.24 -9.40 15.99
C ARG A 44 15.67 -9.91 15.97
N ASN A 45 15.91 -11.13 16.46
CA ASN A 45 17.23 -11.73 16.44
C ASN A 45 17.68 -12.06 15.00
N GLU A 46 16.80 -12.63 14.18
CA GLU A 46 17.08 -12.90 12.76
C GLU A 46 17.37 -11.61 11.99
N LEU A 47 16.58 -10.55 12.21
CA LEU A 47 16.82 -9.25 11.60
C LEU A 47 18.14 -8.64 12.06
N ALA A 48 18.46 -8.73 13.35
CA ALA A 48 19.72 -8.22 13.88
C ALA A 48 20.93 -8.95 13.27
N GLU A 49 20.87 -10.28 13.12
CA GLU A 49 21.91 -11.06 12.46
C GLU A 49 22.00 -10.77 10.96
N ALA A 50 20.86 -10.64 10.27
CA ALA A 50 20.83 -10.26 8.86
C ALA A 50 21.45 -8.88 8.62
N VAL A 51 21.17 -7.90 9.49
CA VAL A 51 21.71 -6.53 9.40
C VAL A 51 23.22 -6.50 9.68
N LYS A 52 23.74 -7.33 10.60
CA LYS A 52 25.20 -7.45 10.80
C LYS A 52 25.94 -7.93 9.55
N GLY A 53 25.29 -8.72 8.71
CA GLY A 53 25.85 -9.26 7.47
C GLY A 53 25.84 -8.27 6.30
N ILE A 54 25.16 -7.13 6.41
CA ILE A 54 25.13 -6.10 5.37
C ILE A 54 26.37 -5.21 5.56
N PRO A 55 27.39 -5.29 4.68
CA PRO A 55 28.48 -4.33 4.74
C PRO A 55 27.91 -2.93 4.53
N LEU A 56 28.19 -2.03 5.48
CA LEU A 56 27.86 -0.62 5.35
C LEU A 56 28.43 -0.14 4.00
N PRO A 57 27.62 0.43 3.11
CA PRO A 57 28.11 0.90 1.82
C PRO A 57 29.18 1.95 2.06
N ASP A 58 30.38 1.69 1.55
CA ASP A 58 31.47 2.64 1.60
C ASP A 58 31.11 3.82 0.69
N VAL A 59 30.84 4.96 1.32
CA VAL A 59 30.38 6.19 0.66
C VAL A 59 31.41 6.65 -0.38
N GLU A 60 32.70 6.35 -0.17
CA GLU A 60 33.76 6.67 -1.11
C GLU A 60 33.67 5.83 -2.39
N VAL A 61 33.33 4.55 -2.27
CA VAL A 61 33.16 3.64 -3.41
C VAL A 61 31.93 4.02 -4.23
N ILE A 62 30.82 4.38 -3.57
CA ILE A 62 29.60 4.84 -4.25
C ILE A 62 29.84 6.18 -4.95
N ALA A 63 30.49 7.13 -4.28
CA ALA A 63 30.83 8.42 -4.88
C ALA A 63 31.75 8.26 -6.10
N ALA A 64 32.73 7.35 -6.03
CA ALA A 64 33.63 7.05 -7.14
C ALA A 64 32.92 6.39 -8.33
N GLN A 65 31.92 5.52 -8.08
CA GLN A 65 31.11 4.92 -9.14
C GLN A 65 30.15 5.93 -9.77
N ALA A 66 29.52 6.78 -8.97
CA ALA A 66 28.64 7.85 -9.45
C ALA A 66 29.40 8.89 -10.28
N ALA A 67 30.62 9.26 -9.87
CA ALA A 67 31.46 10.20 -10.61
C ALA A 67 31.85 9.68 -12.02
N LYS A 68 31.93 8.35 -12.21
CA LYS A 68 32.20 7.76 -13.54
C LYS A 68 31.00 7.79 -14.48
N LEU A 69 29.78 7.94 -13.94
CA LEU A 69 28.54 7.97 -14.70
C LEU A 69 28.13 9.39 -15.11
N VAL A 70 28.76 10.42 -14.53
CA VAL A 70 28.58 11.81 -14.94
C VAL A 70 29.57 12.11 -16.07
N PRO A 71 29.13 12.28 -17.33
CA PRO A 71 30.03 12.71 -18.40
C PRO A 71 30.56 14.10 -18.04
N THR A 72 31.89 14.25 -18.02
CA THR A 72 32.51 15.57 -17.88
C THR A 72 32.05 16.46 -19.04
N PRO A 73 31.55 17.68 -18.79
CA PRO A 73 31.16 18.58 -19.86
C PRO A 73 32.38 18.85 -20.74
N GLU A 74 32.28 18.50 -22.02
CA GLU A 74 33.28 18.90 -23.00
C GLU A 74 33.23 20.43 -23.10
N ASN A 75 34.35 21.07 -22.75
CA ASN A 75 34.49 22.51 -22.89
C ASN A 75 34.34 22.82 -24.39
N GLY A 76 33.26 23.49 -24.77
CA GLY A 76 33.02 23.88 -26.14
C GLY A 76 34.21 24.68 -26.65
N LYS A 77 34.71 24.37 -27.86
CA LYS A 77 35.73 25.19 -28.50
C LYS A 77 35.12 26.55 -28.82
N ASP A 78 35.58 27.59 -28.13
CA ASP A 78 35.25 28.97 -28.46
C ASP A 78 35.65 29.24 -29.93
N ALA A 79 34.74 29.88 -30.68
CA ALA A 79 34.99 30.21 -32.07
C ALA A 79 36.12 31.25 -32.18
N ASP A 80 37.21 30.86 -32.85
CA ASP A 80 38.43 31.66 -32.95
C ASP A 80 38.14 33.02 -33.64
N PRO A 81 38.39 34.18 -33.00
CA PRO A 81 38.04 35.50 -33.53
C PRO A 81 38.65 35.85 -34.88
N GLU A 82 39.73 35.15 -35.28
CA GLU A 82 40.35 35.33 -36.59
C GLU A 82 39.54 34.66 -37.71
N VAL A 83 38.99 33.46 -37.45
CA VAL A 83 38.17 32.72 -38.41
C VAL A 83 36.87 33.48 -38.71
N MET A 84 36.28 34.10 -37.67
CA MET A 84 35.12 34.98 -37.83
C MET A 84 35.45 36.22 -38.66
N ARG A 85 36.60 36.87 -38.43
CA ARG A 85 37.03 38.02 -39.24
C ARG A 85 37.25 37.65 -40.70
N GLN A 86 37.80 36.47 -40.95
CA GLN A 86 38.08 35.99 -42.30
C GLN A 86 36.78 35.64 -43.04
N ALA A 87 35.84 34.98 -42.38
CA ALA A 87 34.51 34.71 -42.93
C ALA A 87 33.74 36.01 -43.26
N VAL A 88 33.82 37.03 -42.40
CA VAL A 88 33.21 38.35 -42.67
C VAL A 88 33.90 39.06 -43.83
N ALA A 89 35.23 39.02 -43.91
CA ALA A 89 35.98 39.63 -45.00
C ALA A 89 35.70 38.96 -46.35
N ASP A 90 35.62 37.63 -46.38
CA ASP A 90 35.29 36.85 -47.58
C ASP A 90 33.88 37.16 -48.07
N GLU A 91 32.93 37.42 -47.17
CA GLU A 91 31.56 37.78 -47.54
C GLU A 91 31.42 39.22 -48.01
N VAL A 92 32.17 40.16 -47.41
CA VAL A 92 32.25 41.55 -47.88
C VAL A 92 32.93 41.64 -49.25
N ALA A 93 33.91 40.78 -49.55
CA ALA A 93 34.57 40.72 -50.85
C ALA A 93 33.65 40.23 -51.99
N LYS A 94 32.54 39.54 -51.67
CA LYS A 94 31.52 39.12 -52.65
C LYS A 94 30.57 40.24 -53.05
N LEU A 95 30.60 41.39 -52.38
CA LEU A 95 29.85 42.56 -52.82
C LEU A 95 30.49 43.11 -54.11
N PRO A 96 29.72 43.26 -55.21
CA PRO A 96 30.27 43.78 -56.45
C PRO A 96 30.74 45.23 -56.24
N ALA A 97 31.96 45.53 -56.68
CA ALA A 97 32.47 46.89 -56.66
C ALA A 97 31.54 47.82 -57.48
N PRO A 98 31.15 48.98 -56.96
CA PRO A 98 30.29 49.91 -57.68
C PRO A 98 30.98 50.33 -58.98
N LYS A 99 30.28 50.14 -60.11
CA LYS A 99 30.76 50.64 -61.40
C LYS A 99 30.54 52.14 -61.44
N ASP A 100 31.61 52.90 -61.61
CA ASP A 100 31.52 54.34 -61.86
C ASP A 100 30.72 54.57 -63.15
N GLY A 101 29.57 55.22 -62.99
CA GLY A 101 28.75 55.69 -64.11
C GLY A 101 29.41 56.89 -64.77
N ARG A 102 29.30 56.99 -66.10
CA ARG A 102 29.69 58.20 -66.84
C ARG A 102 28.84 59.37 -66.32
N SER A 103 29.43 60.24 -65.51
CA SER A 103 28.76 61.40 -64.95
C SER A 103 28.22 62.28 -66.08
N VAL A 104 26.93 62.54 -66.04
CA VAL A 104 26.31 63.63 -66.78
C VAL A 104 26.73 64.91 -66.05
N THR A 105 27.32 65.88 -66.75
CA THR A 105 27.78 67.10 -66.07
C THR A 105 26.58 67.99 -65.73
N VAL A 106 26.76 68.91 -64.78
CA VAL A 106 25.68 69.78 -64.30
C VAL A 106 25.11 70.63 -65.43
N GLU A 107 25.89 70.88 -66.49
CA GLU A 107 25.47 71.59 -67.69
C GLU A 107 24.47 70.80 -68.56
N ASP A 108 24.52 69.46 -68.57
CA ASP A 108 23.73 68.62 -69.48
C ASP A 108 22.30 68.35 -68.96
N VAL A 109 22.06 68.45 -67.65
CA VAL A 109 20.73 68.21 -67.03
C VAL A 109 20.06 69.47 -66.52
N ALA A 110 20.79 70.58 -66.44
CA ALA A 110 20.27 71.87 -65.95
C ALA A 110 18.98 72.37 -66.62
N PRO A 111 18.77 72.24 -67.95
CA PRO A 111 17.55 72.74 -68.58
C PRO A 111 16.32 71.87 -68.29
N MET A 112 16.47 70.55 -68.20
CA MET A 112 15.35 69.63 -67.90
C MET A 112 14.98 69.64 -66.42
N ILE A 113 15.96 69.70 -65.52
CA ILE A 113 15.73 69.72 -64.07
C ILE A 113 15.08 71.05 -63.65
N ARG A 114 15.52 72.20 -64.18
CA ARG A 114 14.89 73.48 -63.82
C ARG A 114 13.42 73.50 -64.21
N GLY A 115 13.05 73.00 -65.39
CA GLY A 115 11.64 72.95 -65.81
C GLY A 115 10.80 72.02 -64.93
N ALA A 116 11.25 70.78 -64.71
CA ALA A 116 10.51 69.78 -63.95
C ALA A 116 10.44 70.07 -62.43
N VAL A 117 11.51 70.63 -61.84
CA VAL A 117 11.55 70.98 -60.41
C VAL A 117 10.67 72.21 -60.12
N GLN A 118 10.59 73.19 -61.02
CA GLN A 118 9.75 74.36 -60.79
C GLN A 118 8.25 73.99 -60.82
N GLU A 119 7.87 73.05 -61.68
CA GLU A 119 6.50 72.55 -61.78
C GLU A 119 6.14 71.60 -60.62
N ALA A 120 7.07 70.75 -60.20
CA ALA A 120 6.87 69.83 -59.07
C ALA A 120 6.90 70.53 -57.69
N VAL A 121 7.74 71.55 -57.50
CA VAL A 121 7.82 72.31 -56.23
C VAL A 121 6.62 73.23 -56.04
N ALA A 122 6.00 73.72 -57.13
CA ALA A 122 4.77 74.51 -57.04
C ALA A 122 3.53 73.70 -56.63
N ALA A 123 3.56 72.37 -56.83
CA ALA A 123 2.43 71.48 -56.55
C ALA A 123 2.55 70.70 -55.22
N LEU A 124 3.65 70.82 -54.49
CA LEU A 124 3.85 70.12 -53.21
C LEU A 124 3.27 70.93 -52.04
N PRO A 125 2.37 70.35 -51.21
CA PRO A 125 2.06 70.92 -49.90
C PRO A 125 3.30 70.85 -48.99
N PRO A 126 3.45 71.75 -48.01
CA PRO A 126 4.59 71.73 -47.10
C PRO A 126 4.66 70.38 -46.38
N ALA A 127 5.82 69.72 -46.45
CA ALA A 127 6.04 68.48 -45.73
C ALA A 127 6.07 68.76 -44.22
N GLU A 128 5.10 68.23 -43.48
CA GLU A 128 5.18 68.20 -42.03
C GLU A 128 6.28 67.20 -41.64
N PRO A 129 7.28 67.62 -40.82
CA PRO A 129 8.28 66.70 -40.32
C PRO A 129 7.60 65.63 -39.47
N GLY A 130 7.76 64.35 -39.83
CA GLY A 130 7.37 63.26 -38.94
C GLY A 130 8.13 63.37 -37.63
N PRO A 131 7.51 63.08 -36.46
CA PRO A 131 8.17 63.22 -35.18
C PRO A 131 9.39 62.27 -35.10
N SER A 132 10.57 62.86 -34.96
CA SER A 132 11.80 62.13 -34.68
C SER A 132 11.74 61.61 -33.24
N VAL A 133 11.49 60.31 -33.08
CA VAL A 133 11.51 59.69 -31.75
C VAL A 133 12.95 59.68 -31.24
N THR A 134 13.18 60.26 -30.06
CA THR A 134 14.49 60.30 -29.41
C THR A 134 14.80 58.95 -28.75
N ALA A 135 16.08 58.62 -28.58
CA ALA A 135 16.50 57.36 -27.95
C ALA A 135 15.94 57.19 -26.51
N GLU A 136 15.71 58.32 -25.83
CA GLU A 136 15.07 58.39 -24.52
C GLU A 136 13.59 57.99 -24.53
N GLU A 137 12.82 58.35 -25.57
CA GLU A 137 11.41 57.95 -25.71
C GLU A 137 11.27 56.46 -26.01
N LEU A 138 12.16 55.91 -26.83
CA LEU A 138 12.26 54.46 -27.07
C LEU A 138 12.64 53.69 -25.80
N ARG A 139 13.52 54.24 -24.95
CA ARG A 139 13.88 53.63 -23.67
C ARG A 139 12.69 53.47 -22.73
N LEU A 140 11.81 54.46 -22.65
CA LEU A 140 10.61 54.39 -21.81
C LEU A 140 9.64 53.33 -22.34
N LEU A 141 9.41 53.29 -23.65
CA LEU A 141 8.51 52.32 -24.27
C LEU A 141 9.03 50.88 -24.11
N ILE A 142 10.33 50.67 -24.31
CA ILE A 142 10.97 49.36 -24.13
C ILE A 142 10.94 48.94 -22.66
N ALA A 143 11.19 49.85 -21.73
CA ALA A 143 11.14 49.54 -20.30
C ALA A 143 9.72 49.13 -19.87
N GLU A 144 8.69 49.79 -20.39
CA GLU A 144 7.29 49.44 -20.11
C GLU A 144 6.93 48.06 -20.68
N GLU A 145 7.32 47.78 -21.92
CA GLU A 145 7.01 46.50 -22.57
C GLU A 145 7.82 45.34 -21.98
N LEU A 146 9.07 45.57 -21.57
CA LEU A 146 9.89 44.57 -20.87
C LEU A 146 9.34 44.30 -19.45
N ALA A 147 8.83 45.32 -18.76
CA ALA A 147 8.19 45.15 -17.46
C ALA A 147 6.90 44.33 -17.56
N LYS A 148 6.07 44.56 -18.58
CA LYS A 148 4.88 43.73 -18.86
C LYS A 148 5.26 42.28 -19.18
N ALA A 149 6.32 42.07 -19.96
CA ALA A 149 6.80 40.74 -20.31
C ALA A 149 7.38 39.97 -19.10
N MET A 150 8.14 40.64 -18.23
CA MET A 150 8.68 40.02 -17.01
C MET A 150 7.61 39.77 -15.94
N ALA A 151 6.59 40.61 -15.85
CA ALA A 151 5.47 40.40 -14.92
C ALA A 151 4.65 39.13 -15.24
N GLY A 152 4.70 38.62 -16.47
CA GLY A 152 4.03 37.39 -16.89
C GLY A 152 4.87 36.11 -16.72
N LEU A 153 6.14 36.22 -16.33
CA LEU A 153 7.03 35.07 -16.21
C LEU A 153 6.88 34.43 -14.83
N GLU A 154 6.04 33.42 -14.70
CA GLU A 154 5.98 32.61 -13.48
C GLU A 154 7.25 31.75 -13.38
N LEU A 155 8.11 32.08 -12.41
CA LEU A 155 9.26 31.24 -12.05
C LEU A 155 8.78 29.83 -11.67
N PRO A 156 9.55 28.76 -11.99
CA PRO A 156 9.27 27.43 -11.47
C PRO A 156 9.21 27.50 -9.94
N LYS A 157 8.05 27.23 -9.37
CA LYS A 157 7.90 27.15 -7.92
C LYS A 157 8.55 25.86 -7.46
N ASP A 158 9.42 25.96 -6.45
CA ASP A 158 9.89 24.79 -5.74
C ASP A 158 8.70 23.98 -5.22
N GLY A 159 8.83 22.65 -5.26
CA GLY A 159 7.82 21.77 -4.69
C GLY A 159 7.67 22.05 -3.19
N GLU A 160 6.43 22.05 -2.70
CA GLU A 160 6.14 22.19 -1.27
C GLU A 160 7.00 21.20 -0.45
N PRO A 161 7.62 21.64 0.66
CA PRO A 161 8.35 20.75 1.55
C PRO A 161 7.50 19.55 1.96
N GLY A 162 8.09 18.36 1.98
CA GLY A 162 7.40 17.14 2.45
C GLY A 162 6.88 17.34 3.88
N ARG A 163 5.64 16.94 4.16
CA ARG A 163 5.07 17.03 5.51
C ARG A 163 5.75 16.04 6.45
N ASP A 164 6.15 16.51 7.62
CA ASP A 164 6.67 15.66 8.69
C ASP A 164 5.59 14.68 9.19
N ALA A 165 6.01 13.50 9.64
CA ALA A 165 5.10 12.43 10.07
C ALA A 165 4.12 12.86 11.19
N LEU A 166 4.50 13.85 12.02
CA LEU A 166 3.67 14.40 13.10
C LEU A 166 2.54 15.32 12.61
N GLN A 167 2.57 15.75 11.34
CA GLN A 167 1.57 16.62 10.72
C GLN A 167 0.62 15.86 9.77
N LEU A 168 0.79 14.54 9.65
CA LEU A 168 -0.08 13.68 8.85
C LEU A 168 -1.39 13.43 9.59
N GLU A 169 -2.46 14.10 9.12
CA GLU A 169 -3.81 13.81 9.58
C GLU A 169 -4.35 12.58 8.84
N ILE A 170 -4.60 11.51 9.59
CA ILE A 170 -5.18 10.27 9.04
C ILE A 170 -6.69 10.35 9.20
N LEU A 171 -7.40 10.36 8.08
CA LEU A 171 -8.86 10.39 8.09
C LEU A 171 -9.43 9.07 8.62
N PRO A 172 -10.53 9.13 9.39
CA PRO A 172 -11.11 7.94 10.01
C PRO A 172 -11.71 6.95 8.99
N GLU A 173 -12.21 7.43 7.85
CA GLU A 173 -12.73 6.61 6.76
C GLU A 173 -12.66 7.36 5.42
N ILE A 174 -12.53 6.64 4.31
CA ILE A 174 -12.67 7.19 2.95
C ILE A 174 -14.16 7.40 2.64
N ASP A 175 -14.51 8.64 2.31
CA ASP A 175 -15.82 8.96 1.75
C ASP A 175 -15.76 8.83 0.21
N LEU A 176 -16.46 7.84 -0.34
CA LEU A 176 -16.40 7.52 -1.77
C LEU A 176 -17.04 8.60 -2.66
N GLU A 177 -17.86 9.48 -2.10
CA GLU A 177 -18.47 10.60 -2.83
C GLU A 177 -17.52 11.80 -2.94
N LYS A 178 -16.44 11.83 -2.16
CA LYS A 178 -15.47 12.93 -2.13
C LYS A 178 -14.24 12.61 -2.99
N SER A 179 -13.65 13.68 -3.52
CA SER A 179 -12.32 13.63 -4.15
C SER A 179 -11.28 14.16 -3.16
N TYR A 180 -10.20 13.39 -2.99
CA TYR A 180 -9.07 13.73 -2.15
C TYR A 180 -7.84 14.01 -3.01
N VAL A 181 -6.91 14.82 -2.49
CA VAL A 181 -5.66 15.15 -3.18
C VAL A 181 -4.59 14.08 -2.92
N ARG A 182 -3.57 14.04 -3.78
CA ARG A 182 -2.39 13.19 -3.57
C ARG A 182 -1.77 13.48 -2.20
N GLY A 183 -1.37 12.42 -1.49
CA GLY A 183 -0.75 12.50 -0.17
C GLY A 183 -1.74 12.48 0.99
N THR A 184 -3.05 12.39 0.74
CA THR A 184 -4.04 12.13 1.80
C THR A 184 -3.94 10.70 2.29
N PHE A 185 -4.05 10.51 3.61
CA PHE A 185 -4.11 9.20 4.26
C PHE A 185 -5.47 9.00 4.91
N ALA A 186 -6.02 7.81 4.80
CA ALA A 186 -7.32 7.47 5.37
C ALA A 186 -7.37 5.98 5.71
N LYS A 187 -8.18 5.61 6.71
CA LYS A 187 -8.51 4.21 6.92
C LYS A 187 -9.60 3.77 5.94
N HIS A 188 -9.54 2.54 5.47
CA HIS A 188 -10.62 1.94 4.68
C HIS A 188 -10.51 0.41 4.71
N SER A 189 -11.65 -0.27 4.86
CA SER A 189 -11.72 -1.74 4.90
C SER A 189 -10.72 -2.36 5.89
N GLY A 190 -10.60 -1.75 7.07
CA GLY A 190 -9.69 -2.19 8.15
C GLY A 190 -8.21 -1.83 7.98
N GLY A 191 -7.80 -1.28 6.84
CA GLY A 191 -6.41 -0.99 6.50
C GLY A 191 -6.12 0.50 6.39
N LEU A 192 -4.84 0.83 6.19
CA LEU A 192 -4.39 2.21 5.93
C LEU A 192 -4.16 2.40 4.43
N TRP A 193 -4.75 3.46 3.90
CA TRP A 193 -4.70 3.80 2.49
C TRP A 193 -4.09 5.18 2.29
N ARG A 194 -3.38 5.33 1.17
CA ARG A 194 -2.79 6.59 0.72
C ARG A 194 -3.30 6.94 -0.67
N ALA A 195 -3.72 8.18 -0.85
CA ALA A 195 -4.00 8.73 -2.17
C ALA A 195 -2.68 8.99 -2.91
N PHE A 196 -2.41 8.28 -4.01
CA PHE A 196 -1.21 8.50 -4.83
C PHE A 196 -1.46 9.48 -5.98
N GLU A 197 -2.73 9.76 -6.29
CA GLU A 197 -3.21 10.78 -7.23
C GLU A 197 -4.51 11.42 -6.70
N ARG A 198 -5.12 12.33 -7.47
CA ARG A 198 -6.45 12.87 -7.12
C ARG A 198 -7.49 11.75 -7.22
N THR A 199 -8.24 11.53 -6.15
CA THR A 199 -9.11 10.36 -6.05
C THR A 199 -10.53 10.61 -6.56
N HIS A 200 -11.19 9.54 -7.00
CA HIS A 200 -12.61 9.51 -7.33
C HIS A 200 -13.16 8.12 -6.98
N GLY A 201 -14.02 8.04 -5.95
CA GLY A 201 -14.33 6.77 -5.31
C GLY A 201 -13.06 6.11 -4.76
N LEU A 202 -12.85 4.83 -5.08
CA LEU A 202 -11.63 4.09 -4.73
C LEU A 202 -10.47 4.31 -5.73
N LYS A 203 -10.72 4.89 -6.90
CA LYS A 203 -9.63 5.16 -7.86
C LYS A 203 -8.69 6.22 -7.28
N GLY A 204 -7.39 5.97 -7.41
CA GLY A 204 -6.33 6.85 -6.91
C GLY A 204 -5.91 6.58 -5.47
N TRP A 205 -6.56 5.61 -4.82
CA TRP A 205 -6.16 5.09 -3.52
C TRP A 205 -5.29 3.84 -3.68
N GLU A 206 -4.30 3.71 -2.81
CA GLU A 206 -3.42 2.55 -2.69
C GLU A 206 -3.41 2.10 -1.22
N CYS A 207 -3.64 0.80 -0.98
CA CYS A 207 -3.56 0.22 0.35
C CYS A 207 -2.08 0.03 0.70
N ILE A 208 -1.62 0.71 1.76
CA ILE A 208 -0.21 0.70 2.18
C ILE A 208 0.02 -0.17 3.42
N VAL A 209 -1.01 -0.40 4.23
CA VAL A 209 -0.98 -1.34 5.35
C VAL A 209 -2.24 -2.19 5.26
N GLU A 210 -2.04 -3.48 5.02
CA GLU A 210 -3.13 -4.45 5.04
C GLU A 210 -3.71 -4.58 6.45
N GLY A 211 -5.02 -4.45 6.52
CA GLY A 211 -5.80 -4.84 7.68
C GLY A 211 -6.78 -5.95 7.31
N LEU A 212 -7.71 -6.19 8.22
CA LEU A 212 -8.76 -7.19 8.04
C LEU A 212 -10.07 -6.49 7.70
N ALA A 213 -10.52 -6.65 6.45
CA ALA A 213 -11.78 -6.08 5.97
C ALA A 213 -12.98 -6.94 6.36
N GLY A 214 -12.79 -8.26 6.41
CA GLY A 214 -13.86 -9.20 6.71
C GLY A 214 -13.35 -10.59 7.09
N VAL A 215 -14.19 -11.31 7.83
CA VAL A 215 -13.97 -12.70 8.22
C VAL A 215 -15.25 -13.46 7.92
N GLU A 216 -15.13 -14.51 7.12
CA GLU A 216 -16.17 -15.49 6.87
C GLU A 216 -15.70 -16.83 7.43
N VAL A 217 -16.57 -17.51 8.16
CA VAL A 217 -16.29 -18.83 8.74
C VAL A 217 -17.41 -19.77 8.35
N GLU A 218 -17.05 -20.83 7.63
CA GLU A 218 -17.97 -21.88 7.21
C GLU A 218 -17.57 -23.20 7.87
N GLN A 219 -18.56 -23.99 8.27
CA GLN A 219 -18.29 -25.34 8.80
C GLN A 219 -18.13 -26.31 7.63
N SER A 220 -17.00 -27.01 7.59
CA SER A 220 -16.71 -28.06 6.60
C SER A 220 -16.72 -29.44 7.26
N GLY A 221 -17.78 -30.20 6.98
CA GLY A 221 -17.99 -31.51 7.61
C GLY A 221 -18.25 -31.39 9.12
N GLU A 222 -17.83 -32.40 9.89
CA GLU A 222 -18.13 -32.47 11.32
C GLU A 222 -17.13 -31.71 12.22
N ARG A 223 -15.89 -31.50 11.73
CA ARG A 223 -14.76 -30.92 12.49
C ARG A 223 -14.02 -29.79 11.78
N GLY A 224 -14.29 -29.60 10.50
CA GLY A 224 -13.62 -28.59 9.70
C GLY A 224 -14.26 -27.21 9.89
N LEU A 225 -13.41 -26.20 9.94
CA LEU A 225 -13.80 -24.81 9.76
C LEU A 225 -12.97 -24.23 8.62
N ASP A 226 -13.64 -23.74 7.59
CA ASP A 226 -13.03 -22.97 6.52
C ASP A 226 -13.17 -21.49 6.87
N VAL A 227 -12.02 -20.85 7.13
CA VAL A 227 -11.93 -19.43 7.46
C VAL A 227 -11.42 -18.68 6.24
N ALA A 228 -12.24 -17.76 5.72
CA ALA A 228 -11.85 -16.84 4.67
C ALA A 228 -11.69 -15.43 5.27
N LEU A 229 -10.47 -14.90 5.18
CA LEU A 229 -10.14 -13.54 5.56
C LEU A 229 -10.11 -12.69 4.28
N THR A 230 -10.87 -11.61 4.27
CA THR A 230 -10.74 -10.58 3.24
C THR A 230 -9.86 -9.48 3.80
N LEU A 231 -8.72 -9.25 3.16
CA LEU A 231 -7.80 -8.17 3.51
C LEU A 231 -8.29 -6.83 2.95
N SER A 232 -7.71 -5.74 3.42
CA SER A 232 -8.11 -4.39 3.05
C SER A 232 -8.05 -4.14 1.56
N SER A 233 -7.01 -4.61 0.86
CA SER A 233 -6.93 -4.51 -0.61
C SER A 233 -7.97 -5.33 -1.38
N GLY A 234 -8.76 -6.15 -0.70
CA GLY A 234 -9.68 -7.13 -1.29
C GLY A 234 -9.03 -8.49 -1.57
N ALA A 235 -7.74 -8.65 -1.31
CA ALA A 235 -7.08 -9.96 -1.36
C ALA A 235 -7.74 -10.93 -0.37
N GLN A 236 -7.94 -12.19 -0.77
CA GLN A 236 -8.52 -13.20 0.09
C GLN A 236 -7.46 -14.20 0.56
N VAL A 237 -7.47 -14.50 1.86
CA VAL A 237 -6.67 -15.56 2.47
C VAL A 237 -7.62 -16.61 3.03
N ARG A 238 -7.55 -17.84 2.52
CA ARG A 238 -8.36 -18.96 3.00
C ARG A 238 -7.51 -19.93 3.81
N LYS A 239 -8.04 -20.39 4.95
CA LYS A 239 -7.42 -21.40 5.80
C LYS A 239 -8.47 -22.39 6.28
N ALA A 240 -8.18 -23.67 6.08
CA ALA A 240 -8.95 -24.76 6.66
C ALA A 240 -8.33 -25.14 8.01
N LEU A 241 -9.17 -25.26 9.03
CA LEU A 241 -8.83 -25.70 10.37
C LEU A 241 -9.57 -27.01 10.63
N GLN A 242 -8.91 -27.99 11.22
CA GLN A 242 -9.54 -29.23 11.69
C GLN A 242 -9.50 -29.21 13.21
N LEU A 243 -10.67 -29.13 13.84
CA LEU A 243 -10.79 -29.10 15.30
C LEU A 243 -10.84 -30.54 15.84
N PRO A 244 -9.91 -30.95 16.73
CA PRO A 244 -9.92 -32.29 17.33
C PRO A 244 -10.96 -32.37 18.46
N VAL A 245 -12.23 -32.12 18.13
CA VAL A 245 -13.34 -32.22 19.09
C VAL A 245 -13.76 -33.68 19.27
N MET A 246 -14.15 -34.03 20.49
CA MET A 246 -14.62 -35.37 20.82
C MET A 246 -15.93 -35.68 20.07
N ILE A 247 -15.90 -36.61 19.10
CA ILE A 247 -17.12 -37.10 18.43
C ILE A 247 -17.28 -38.58 18.75
N TYR A 248 -18.46 -38.94 19.24
CA TYR A 248 -18.78 -40.32 19.56
C TYR A 248 -19.17 -41.10 18.30
N ARG A 249 -18.36 -42.12 17.98
CA ARG A 249 -18.52 -43.00 16.81
C ARG A 249 -19.24 -44.31 17.15
N GLY A 250 -19.77 -44.46 18.36
CA GLY A 250 -20.49 -45.65 18.80
C GLY A 250 -19.59 -46.73 19.40
N VAL A 251 -20.05 -47.98 19.35
CA VAL A 251 -19.25 -49.15 19.77
C VAL A 251 -18.18 -49.40 18.70
N PHE A 252 -16.94 -49.68 19.11
CA PHE A 252 -15.83 -49.91 18.19
C PHE A 252 -16.19 -50.94 17.10
N SER A 253 -15.87 -50.60 15.86
CA SER A 253 -15.95 -51.46 14.69
C SER A 253 -14.70 -51.26 13.83
N PRO A 254 -14.21 -52.28 13.10
CA PRO A 254 -13.08 -52.10 12.19
C PRO A 254 -13.35 -50.99 11.17
N GLY A 255 -12.43 -50.03 11.05
CA GLY A 255 -12.55 -48.86 10.19
C GLY A 255 -11.50 -47.81 10.55
N ASP A 256 -11.46 -46.72 9.77
CA ASP A 256 -10.53 -45.62 10.00
C ASP A 256 -11.10 -44.64 11.02
N TYR A 257 -10.29 -44.33 12.03
CA TYR A 257 -10.58 -43.33 13.05
C TYR A 257 -9.56 -42.21 13.01
N VAL A 258 -10.00 -40.99 13.31
CA VAL A 258 -9.17 -39.78 13.27
C VAL A 258 -9.16 -39.07 14.63
N PRO A 259 -8.12 -38.25 14.92
CA PRO A 259 -7.96 -37.59 16.20
C PRO A 259 -9.22 -36.85 16.68
N GLY A 260 -9.66 -37.14 17.90
CA GLY A 260 -10.93 -36.68 18.48
C GLY A 260 -12.07 -37.71 18.39
N ASP A 261 -11.93 -38.78 17.60
CA ASP A 261 -12.94 -39.84 17.61
C ASP A 261 -12.98 -40.55 18.96
N THR A 262 -14.17 -40.90 19.41
CA THR A 262 -14.35 -41.67 20.64
C THR A 262 -15.24 -42.87 20.38
N VAL A 263 -14.86 -44.01 20.95
CA VAL A 263 -15.59 -45.27 20.79
C VAL A 263 -15.77 -45.96 22.12
N THR A 264 -16.80 -46.79 22.22
CA THR A 264 -16.96 -47.72 23.34
C THR A 264 -16.39 -49.08 22.99
N TRP A 265 -15.47 -49.59 23.80
CA TRP A 265 -14.94 -50.94 23.67
C TRP A 265 -14.63 -51.54 25.04
N GLY A 266 -15.02 -52.81 25.27
CA GLY A 266 -14.86 -53.47 26.58
C GLY A 266 -15.61 -52.77 27.72
N GLY A 267 -16.71 -52.08 27.39
CA GLY A 267 -17.48 -51.24 28.34
C GLY A 267 -16.76 -49.99 28.81
N SER A 268 -15.65 -49.63 28.18
CA SER A 268 -14.88 -48.41 28.45
C SER A 268 -14.96 -47.45 27.26
N LEU A 269 -14.83 -46.15 27.51
CA LEU A 269 -14.71 -45.12 26.48
C LEU A 269 -13.24 -44.91 26.14
N TRP A 270 -12.94 -44.91 24.85
CA TRP A 270 -11.61 -44.70 24.30
C TRP A 270 -11.61 -43.43 23.45
N HIS A 271 -10.52 -42.69 23.47
CA HIS A 271 -10.26 -41.50 22.66
C HIS A 271 -9.15 -41.80 21.66
N CYS A 272 -9.37 -41.43 20.40
CA CYS A 272 -8.42 -41.52 19.32
C CYS A 272 -7.53 -40.27 19.32
N ASP A 273 -6.23 -40.43 19.56
CA ASP A 273 -5.24 -39.35 19.58
C ASP A 273 -4.54 -39.17 18.23
N GLU A 274 -4.41 -40.26 17.47
CA GLU A 274 -3.70 -40.32 16.18
C GLU A 274 -4.53 -41.12 15.17
N PRO A 275 -4.45 -40.83 13.85
CA PRO A 275 -5.16 -41.61 12.85
C PRO A 275 -4.82 -43.10 12.96
N THR A 276 -5.83 -43.95 13.16
CA THR A 276 -5.62 -45.37 13.41
C THR A 276 -6.81 -46.20 12.96
N ALA A 277 -6.56 -47.43 12.53
CA ALA A 277 -7.57 -48.47 12.30
C ALA A 277 -7.46 -49.60 13.33
N ASP A 278 -6.52 -49.47 14.28
CA ASP A 278 -6.26 -50.48 15.29
C ASP A 278 -7.42 -50.58 16.28
N LYS A 279 -7.47 -51.72 16.97
CA LYS A 279 -8.47 -51.95 18.00
C LYS A 279 -8.03 -51.36 19.36
N PRO A 280 -8.90 -50.59 20.06
CA PRO A 280 -8.56 -49.99 21.34
C PRO A 280 -8.16 -51.02 22.39
N GLY A 281 -7.03 -50.78 23.07
CA GLY A 281 -6.53 -51.60 24.17
C GLY A 281 -5.91 -52.94 23.76
N GLU A 282 -5.67 -53.18 22.47
CA GLU A 282 -4.90 -54.33 22.00
C GLU A 282 -3.39 -54.10 22.14
N VAL A 283 -2.62 -55.16 22.38
CA VAL A 283 -1.17 -55.08 22.52
C VAL A 283 -0.58 -54.68 21.16
N GLY A 284 0.10 -53.53 21.11
CA GLY A 284 0.68 -52.97 19.88
C GLY A 284 -0.22 -51.98 19.15
N SER A 285 -1.46 -51.76 19.62
CA SER A 285 -2.30 -50.68 19.11
C SER A 285 -1.75 -49.33 19.60
N ASN A 286 -1.51 -48.44 18.64
CA ASN A 286 -1.10 -47.06 18.90
C ASN A 286 -2.20 -46.12 18.39
N GLY A 287 -2.42 -45.01 19.10
CA GLY A 287 -3.44 -44.01 18.74
C GLY A 287 -4.71 -44.02 19.60
N TRP A 288 -4.88 -44.98 20.53
CA TRP A 288 -6.00 -44.97 21.47
C TRP A 288 -5.56 -44.71 22.92
N THR A 289 -6.20 -43.76 23.58
CA THR A 289 -6.10 -43.54 25.02
C THR A 289 -7.41 -43.89 25.72
N LEU A 290 -7.32 -44.57 26.87
CA LEU A 290 -8.48 -44.88 27.70
C LEU A 290 -9.02 -43.60 28.35
N ALA A 291 -10.16 -43.09 27.87
CA ALA A 291 -10.78 -41.86 28.35
C ALA A 291 -11.63 -42.09 29.61
N ALA A 292 -12.42 -43.17 29.63
CA ALA A 292 -13.21 -43.56 30.80
C ALA A 292 -13.24 -45.08 30.95
N LYS A 293 -12.80 -45.58 32.10
CA LYS A 293 -12.76 -47.01 32.40
C LYS A 293 -14.13 -47.52 32.84
N ARG A 294 -14.50 -48.72 32.36
CA ARG A 294 -15.65 -49.47 32.89
C ARG A 294 -15.51 -49.63 34.41
N GLY A 295 -16.58 -49.33 35.14
CA GLY A 295 -16.69 -49.64 36.56
C GLY A 295 -16.63 -51.15 36.82
N ARG A 296 -16.29 -51.53 38.05
CA ARG A 296 -16.48 -52.92 38.49
C ARG A 296 -17.97 -53.21 38.55
N ASP A 297 -18.34 -54.43 38.19
CA ASP A 297 -19.70 -54.89 38.38
C ASP A 297 -20.05 -54.82 39.87
N GLY A 298 -21.25 -54.33 40.16
CA GLY A 298 -21.78 -54.30 41.52
C GLY A 298 -21.90 -55.70 42.08
N LYS A 299 -21.86 -55.83 43.41
CA LYS A 299 -22.18 -57.11 44.06
C LYS A 299 -23.60 -57.51 43.67
N ASN A 300 -23.80 -58.81 43.40
CA ASN A 300 -25.14 -59.36 43.18
C ASN A 300 -26.05 -58.99 44.35
N GLY A 301 -27.20 -58.38 44.05
CA GLY A 301 -28.21 -58.10 45.07
C GLY A 301 -28.76 -59.40 45.65
N THR A 302 -28.99 -59.45 46.95
CA THR A 302 -29.60 -60.60 47.63
C THR A 302 -31.12 -60.61 47.43
N ASN A 303 -31.60 -60.91 46.21
CA ASN A 303 -33.00 -61.23 45.89
C ASN A 303 -34.07 -60.39 46.63
N GLY A 304 -33.90 -59.07 46.72
CA GLY A 304 -34.90 -58.18 47.33
C GLY A 304 -35.17 -58.39 48.82
N LYS A 305 -34.35 -59.14 49.57
CA LYS A 305 -34.43 -59.14 51.04
C LYS A 305 -33.70 -57.92 51.58
N ASP A 306 -34.43 -56.82 51.65
CA ASP A 306 -34.04 -55.67 52.44
C ASP A 306 -33.95 -56.10 53.92
N LEU A 307 -32.72 -56.21 54.43
CA LEU A 307 -32.44 -56.52 55.84
C LEU A 307 -32.41 -55.26 56.71
N THR A 308 -32.75 -54.09 56.15
CA THR A 308 -33.01 -52.92 56.98
C THR A 308 -34.48 -52.92 57.37
N LYS A 309 -34.71 -53.23 58.66
CA LYS A 309 -35.99 -52.99 59.34
C LYS A 309 -36.54 -51.63 58.89
N GLY A 310 -37.72 -51.64 58.27
CA GLY A 310 -38.48 -50.43 58.02
C GLY A 310 -38.56 -49.63 59.31
N VAL A 311 -38.16 -48.35 59.23
CA VAL A 311 -38.42 -47.38 60.30
C VAL A 311 -39.93 -47.30 60.43
N SER A 312 -40.48 -47.86 61.50
CA SER A 312 -41.88 -47.64 61.86
C SER A 312 -42.03 -46.18 62.22
N ALA A 313 -42.72 -45.42 61.37
CA ALA A 313 -43.23 -44.11 61.73
C ALA A 313 -44.18 -44.28 62.92
N SER A 314 -43.79 -43.72 64.07
CA SER A 314 -44.65 -43.42 65.21
C SER A 314 -44.63 -41.91 65.40
#